data_AF-A0A953LQZ8-F1
#
_entry.id   AF-A0A953LQZ8-F1
#
_cell.length_a   1.000
_cell.length_b   1.000
_cell.length_c   1.000
_cell.angle_alpha   90.00
_cell.angle_beta   90.00
_cell.angle_gamma   90.00
#
_symmetry.space_group_name_H-M   'P 1'
#
loop_
_entity.id
_entity.type
_entity.pdbx_description
1 polymer ?
#
loop_
_entity_poly.entity_id
_entity_poly.type
_entity_poly.pdbx_seq_one_letter_code
_entity_poly.pdbx_strand_id
1 'polypeptide(L)' 'MNILRKIIVVGIGLLAVPLARADVFKCVDEDGHVTYTNAKPSPKAKCTTLSRDQRVSTVPGRAASTPS' A
#
# COMPACT_ATOMS: atom_id res chain seq x y z
N MET A 1 17.96 37.51 11.46
CA MET A 1 17.31 36.90 10.27
C MET A 1 17.33 35.36 10.26
N ASN A 2 17.77 34.72 11.35
CA ASN A 2 18.23 33.33 11.36
C ASN A 2 17.09 32.40 11.80
N ILE A 3 16.27 32.87 12.74
CA ILE A 3 15.09 32.17 13.26
C ILE A 3 13.99 32.11 12.20
N LEU A 4 13.71 33.21 11.51
CA LEU A 4 12.72 33.24 10.41
C LEU A 4 13.10 32.27 9.29
N ARG A 5 14.40 32.19 8.95
CA ARG A 5 14.93 31.22 7.97
C ARG A 5 14.71 29.77 8.41
N LYS A 6 14.94 29.45 9.69
CA LYS A 6 14.69 28.12 10.24
C LYS A 6 13.21 27.75 10.20
N ILE A 7 12.32 28.68 10.56
CA ILE A 7 10.87 28.46 10.51
C ILE A 7 10.41 28.20 9.08
N ILE A 8 10.90 28.95 8.10
CA ILE A 8 10.57 28.74 6.69
C ILE A 8 11.04 27.36 6.20
N VAL A 9 12.27 26.95 6.53
CA VAL A 9 12.81 25.65 6.13
C VAL A 9 12.01 24.49 6.76
N VAL A 10 11.67 24.60 8.05
CA VAL A 10 10.87 23.57 8.75
C VAL A 10 9.44 23.52 8.19
N GLY A 11 8.84 24.69 7.92
CA GLY A 11 7.50 24.78 7.34
C GLY A 11 7.41 24.13 5.96
N ILE A 12 8.40 24.35 5.09
CA ILE A 12 8.48 23.71 3.77
C ILE A 12 8.68 22.18 3.91
N GLY A 13 9.52 21.73 4.84
CA GLY A 13 9.74 20.30 5.08
C GLY A 13 8.48 19.56 5.54
N LEU A 14 7.64 20.19 6.37
CA LEU A 14 6.42 19.58 6.88
C LEU A 14 5.35 19.36 5.78
N LEU A 15 5.36 20.19 4.74
CA LEU A 15 4.44 20.06 3.60
C LEU A 15 4.77 18.89 2.66
N ALA A 16 5.97 18.30 2.76
CA ALA A 16 6.40 17.19 1.91
C ALA A 16 6.05 15.80 2.47
N VAL A 17 5.56 15.71 3.72
CA VAL A 17 5.22 14.45 4.39
C VAL A 17 4.16 13.58 3.67
N PRO A 18 3.10 14.11 3.01
CA PRO A 18 2.04 13.28 2.45
C PRO A 18 2.41 12.58 1.13
N LEU A 19 3.64 12.75 0.61
CA LEU A 19 4.05 12.17 -0.66
C LEU A 19 4.34 10.66 -0.58
N ALA A 20 4.49 10.10 0.62
CA ALA A 20 4.63 8.66 0.82
C ALA A 20 3.26 7.97 0.78
N ARG A 21 2.69 7.82 -0.42
CA ARG A 21 1.50 6.99 -0.64
C ARG A 21 1.92 5.54 -0.88
N ALA A 22 1.63 4.68 0.09
CA ALA A 22 1.71 3.23 -0.08
C ALA A 22 0.34 2.74 -0.58
N ASP A 23 0.17 2.69 -1.89
CA ASP A 23 -0.99 2.06 -2.51
C ASP A 23 -0.75 0.55 -2.57
N VAL A 24 -1.70 -0.24 -2.05
CA VAL A 24 -1.66 -1.70 -2.13
C VAL A 24 -2.53 -2.13 -3.30
N PHE A 25 -2.00 -3.00 -4.16
CA PHE A 25 -2.72 -3.51 -5.32
C PHE A 25 -3.04 -4.98 -5.14
N LYS A 26 -4.28 -5.36 -5.46
CA LYS A 26 -4.72 -6.74 -5.56
C LYS A 26 -4.73 -7.13 -7.03
N CYS A 27 -3.84 -8.02 -7.43
CA CYS A 27 -3.79 -8.62 -8.75
C CYS A 27 -4.48 -9.98 -8.74
N VAL A 28 -5.26 -10.27 -9.76
CA VAL A 28 -5.87 -11.58 -9.98
C VAL A 28 -5.32 -12.13 -11.30
N ASP A 29 -4.62 -13.25 -11.23
CA ASP A 29 -4.04 -13.93 -12.38
C ASP A 29 -5.11 -14.75 -13.15
N GLU A 30 -4.78 -15.26 -14.34
CA GLU A 30 -5.73 -16.00 -15.19
C GLU A 30 -6.23 -17.30 -14.52
N ASP A 31 -5.39 -17.94 -13.70
CA ASP A 31 -5.74 -19.10 -12.87
C ASP A 31 -6.54 -18.74 -11.61
N GLY A 32 -6.88 -17.46 -11.42
CA GLY A 32 -7.61 -16.97 -10.26
C GLY A 32 -6.77 -16.78 -8.99
N HIS A 33 -5.44 -16.90 -9.09
CA HIS A 33 -4.54 -16.60 -7.99
C HIS A 33 -4.57 -15.12 -7.64
N VAL A 34 -4.61 -14.83 -6.33
CA VAL A 34 -4.64 -13.47 -5.80
C VAL A 34 -3.28 -13.11 -5.22
N THR A 35 -2.65 -12.10 -5.79
CA THR A 35 -1.37 -11.57 -5.31
C THR A 35 -1.54 -10.13 -4.85
N TYR A 36 -0.98 -9.80 -3.69
CA TYR A 36 -0.97 -8.43 -3.15
C TYR A 36 0.43 -7.84 -3.30
N THR A 37 0.52 -6.64 -3.87
CA THR A 37 1.80 -5.95 -4.09
C THR A 37 1.73 -4.47 -3.72
N ASN A 38 2.84 -3.94 -3.21
CA ASN A 38 3.02 -2.52 -2.91
C ASN A 38 3.71 -1.76 -4.05
N ALA A 39 4.13 -2.49 -5.10
CA ALA A 39 4.71 -1.88 -6.29
C ALA A 39 3.60 -1.56 -7.29
N LYS A 40 3.69 -0.39 -7.94
CA LYS A 40 2.73 0.02 -8.96
C LYS A 40 2.73 -1.02 -10.10
N PRO A 41 1.63 -1.75 -10.31
CA PRO A 41 1.60 -2.78 -11.34
C PRO A 41 1.58 -2.14 -12.74
N SER A 42 2.07 -2.90 -13.72
CA SER A 42 1.99 -2.50 -15.13
C SER A 42 0.53 -2.28 -15.53
N PRO A 43 0.18 -1.26 -16.32
CA PRO A 43 -1.19 -0.94 -16.71
C PRO A 43 -1.91 -2.06 -17.48
N LYS A 44 -1.18 -3.09 -17.93
CA LYS A 44 -1.74 -4.27 -18.60
C LYS A 44 -2.16 -5.39 -17.64
N ALA A 45 -1.79 -5.33 -16.37
CA ALA A 45 -2.13 -6.35 -15.39
C ALA A 45 -3.54 -6.11 -14.82
N LYS A 46 -4.30 -7.19 -14.58
CA LYS A 46 -5.62 -7.16 -13.91
C LYS A 46 -5.45 -6.90 -12.41
N CYS A 47 -4.96 -5.71 -12.07
CA CYS A 47 -4.72 -5.28 -10.70
C CYS A 47 -5.67 -4.15 -10.33
N THR A 48 -6.29 -4.28 -9.17
CA THR A 48 -7.21 -3.28 -8.59
C THR A 48 -6.54 -2.63 -7.39
N THR A 49 -6.67 -1.31 -7.26
CA THR A 49 -6.18 -0.60 -6.07
C THR A 49 -7.04 -0.99 -4.87
N LEU A 50 -6.42 -1.51 -3.83
CA LEU A 50 -7.10 -1.82 -2.58
C LEU A 50 -7.22 -0.53 -1.76
N SER A 51 -8.45 -0.17 -1.41
CA SER A 51 -8.68 0.98 -0.54
C SER A 51 -8.03 0.75 0.82
N ARG A 52 -7.29 1.74 1.31
CA ARG A 52 -6.56 1.67 2.58
C ARG A 52 -7.49 1.59 3.80
N ASP A 53 -8.74 2.02 3.62
CA ASP A 53 -9.81 1.97 4.62
C ASP A 53 -10.60 0.64 4.59
N GLN A 54 -10.25 -0.28 3.68
CA GLN A 54 -10.86 -1.60 3.63
C GLN A 54 -10.49 -2.36 4.91
N ARG A 55 -11.46 -2.56 5.81
CA ARG A 55 -11.29 -3.42 6.98
C ARG A 55 -10.89 -4.83 6.53
N VAL A 56 -9.70 -5.25 6.89
CA VAL A 56 -9.24 -6.63 6.72
C VAL A 56 -9.97 -7.49 7.76
N SER A 57 -11.04 -8.16 7.33
CA SER A 57 -11.68 -9.19 8.15
C SER A 57 -10.73 -10.38 8.22
N THR A 58 -10.37 -10.82 9.42
CA THR A 58 -9.54 -12.02 9.60
C THR A 58 -10.37 -13.24 9.20
N VAL A 59 -9.99 -13.89 8.10
CA VAL A 59 -10.53 -15.21 7.76
C VAL A 59 -9.84 -16.22 8.70
N PRO A 60 -10.58 -17.05 9.45
CA PRO A 60 -9.97 -18.13 10.21
C PRO A 60 -9.13 -18.99 9.25
N GLY A 61 -7.83 -19.12 9.52
CA GLY A 61 -6.94 -19.91 8.69
C GLY A 61 -7.45 -21.35 8.61
N ARG A 62 -7.61 -21.89 7.40
CA ARG A 62 -7.87 -23.32 7.22
C ARG A 62 -6.66 -24.07 7.76
N ALA A 63 -6.86 -24.90 8.79
CA ALA A 63 -5.80 -25.71 9.37
C ALA A 63 -5.06 -26.45 8.24
N ALA A 64 -3.74 -26.30 8.19
CA ALA A 64 -2.92 -27.02 7.23
C ALA A 64 -3.18 -28.51 7.42
N SER A 65 -3.63 -29.19 6.37
CA SER A 65 -3.75 -30.64 6.36
C SER A 65 -2.33 -31.23 6.44
N THR A 66 -1.95 -31.70 7.61
CA THR A 66 -0.71 -32.45 7.82
C THR A 66 -0.73 -33.67 6.89
N PRO A 67 0.24 -33.84 5.98
CA PRO A 67 0.34 -35.04 5.17
C PRO A 67 0.58 -36.25 6.07
N SER A 68 -0.16 -37.34 5.82
CA SER A 68 0.02 -38.64 6.48
C SER A 68 1.26 -39.37 6.00
#